data_AF-A0A4U1CDR0-F1
#
_entry.id   AF-A0A4U1CDR0-F1
#
_cell.length_a   1.000
_cell.length_b   1.000
_cell.length_c   1.000
_cell.angle_alpha   90.00
_cell.angle_beta   90.00
_cell.angle_gamma   90.00
#
_symmetry.space_group_name_H-M   'P 1'
#
loop_
_entity.id
_entity.type
_entity.pdbx_description
1 polymer ?
#
loop_
_entity_poly.entity_id
_entity_poly.type
_entity_poly.pdbx_seq_one_letter_code
_entity_poly.pdbx_strand_id
1 'polypeptide(L)'
;MKALKIFIIFFLLAPKLFAQDAILISEGNFVRGVIKGTNFVSVAITEDDLTIKEYQAKDIHSFVWNGETYASKPILVKKKMEFRFFKVLETGVVNLYTYGDKGLVEEAPQPRPKIRPTFGVGMGTGGFGGGLGGGVSIGGGGGRRNDQSINNGTKQKITYFIEKPGTGPIQEVNLDNTNAVKTILLQKLINDEDLAESIKATESFDPKNLAAYVKAYNASGKK
;
A
#
# COMPACT_ATOMS: atom_id res chain seq x y z
N MET A 1 22.66 36.21 -26.68
CA MET A 1 23.25 35.03 -25.99
C MET A 1 23.20 35.07 -24.45
N LYS A 2 23.05 36.23 -23.78
CA LYS A 2 22.98 36.29 -22.30
C LYS A 2 21.63 35.80 -21.73
N ALA A 3 20.51 36.08 -22.41
CA ALA A 3 19.18 35.63 -21.99
C ALA A 3 18.97 34.10 -22.06
N LEU A 4 19.57 33.43 -23.07
CA LEU A 4 19.51 31.97 -23.21
C LEU A 4 20.20 31.25 -22.02
N LYS A 5 21.30 31.82 -21.51
CA LYS A 5 22.02 31.27 -20.36
C LYS A 5 21.23 31.38 -19.06
N ILE A 6 20.43 32.44 -18.90
CA ILE A 6 19.56 32.64 -17.73
C ILE A 6 18.38 31.65 -17.75
N PHE A 7 17.83 31.36 -18.94
CA PHE A 7 16.72 30.41 -19.08
C PHE A 7 17.13 28.97 -18.74
N ILE A 8 18.35 28.56 -19.09
CA ILE A 8 18.89 27.23 -18.76
C ILE A 8 19.10 27.06 -17.24
N ILE A 9 19.55 28.11 -16.55
CA ILE A 9 19.73 28.07 -15.08
C ILE A 9 18.38 27.91 -14.37
N PHE A 10 17.33 28.57 -14.84
CA PHE A 10 15.99 28.43 -14.24
C PHE A 10 15.40 27.02 -14.41
N PHE A 11 15.71 26.33 -15.51
CA PHE A 11 15.25 24.96 -15.76
C PHE A 11 15.97 23.92 -14.87
N LEU A 12 17.24 24.18 -14.49
CA LEU A 12 18.02 23.32 -13.60
C LEU A 12 17.64 23.46 -12.11
N LEU A 13 16.94 24.55 -11.76
CA LEU A 13 16.44 24.83 -10.41
C LEU A 13 14.97 24.44 -10.21
N ALA A 14 14.37 23.71 -11.15
CA ALA A 14 13.02 23.19 -10.96
C ALA A 14 12.98 22.29 -9.72
N PRO A 15 12.25 22.66 -8.66
CA PRO A 15 12.11 21.79 -7.49
C PRO A 15 11.46 20.49 -7.94
N LYS A 16 12.06 19.35 -7.58
CA LYS A 16 11.39 18.06 -7.70
C LYS A 16 10.16 18.14 -6.78
N LEU A 17 8.98 18.26 -7.37
CA LEU A 17 7.71 18.12 -6.68
C LEU A 17 7.63 16.67 -6.20
N PHE A 18 8.13 16.39 -5.00
CA PHE A 18 7.78 15.17 -4.30
C PHE A 18 6.31 15.28 -3.92
N ALA A 19 5.49 14.34 -4.38
CA ALA A 19 4.12 14.23 -3.92
C ALA A 19 4.16 14.07 -2.39
N GLN A 20 3.50 14.98 -1.66
CA GLN A 20 3.38 14.85 -0.22
C GLN A 20 2.45 13.68 0.09
N ASP A 21 2.88 12.78 0.97
CA ASP A 21 2.02 11.70 1.44
C ASP A 21 0.81 12.28 2.17
N ALA A 22 -0.36 11.69 1.91
CA ALA A 22 -1.60 12.15 2.49
C ALA A 22 -2.61 11.01 2.65
N ILE A 23 -3.39 11.06 3.71
CA ILE A 23 -4.52 10.17 3.96
C ILE A 23 -5.81 10.96 3.78
N LEU A 24 -6.68 10.50 2.90
CA LEU A 24 -8.02 11.03 2.71
C LEU A 24 -9.01 10.20 3.53
N ILE A 25 -9.51 10.78 4.62
CA ILE A 25 -10.48 10.13 5.50
C ILE A 25 -11.87 10.23 4.87
N SER A 26 -12.27 11.45 4.52
CA SER A 26 -13.52 11.78 3.83
C SER A 26 -13.34 13.05 3.00
N GLU A 27 -14.35 13.42 2.21
CA GLU A 27 -14.33 14.69 1.47
C GLU A 27 -14.03 15.87 2.41
N GLY A 28 -13.00 16.66 2.08
CA GLY A 28 -12.54 17.78 2.90
C GLY A 28 -11.77 17.43 4.18
N ASN A 29 -11.67 16.14 4.54
CA ASN A 29 -10.95 15.68 5.72
C ASN A 29 -9.76 14.81 5.32
N PHE A 30 -8.56 15.39 5.37
CA PHE A 30 -7.33 14.70 5.06
C PHE A 30 -6.25 15.01 6.10
N VAL A 31 -5.31 14.08 6.23
CA VAL A 31 -4.14 14.20 7.09
C VAL A 31 -2.91 14.16 6.19
N ARG A 32 -1.96 15.07 6.44
CA ARG A 32 -0.67 15.09 5.76
C ARG A 32 0.41 14.66 6.73
N GLY A 33 1.48 14.08 6.20
CA GLY A 33 2.58 13.59 7.01
C GLY A 33 3.53 12.75 6.17
N VAL A 34 4.22 11.82 6.83
CA VAL A 34 5.08 10.83 6.17
C VAL A 34 4.52 9.45 6.44
N ILE A 35 4.10 8.74 5.40
CA ILE A 35 3.61 7.37 5.56
C ILE A 35 4.81 6.46 5.85
N LYS A 36 4.69 5.71 6.94
CA LYS A 36 5.73 4.77 7.42
C LYS A 36 5.56 3.37 6.84
N GLY A 37 4.35 3.03 6.43
CA GLY A 37 4.07 1.76 5.78
C GLY A 37 2.58 1.44 5.74
N THR A 38 2.25 0.39 5.01
CA THR A 38 0.92 -0.20 4.94
C THR A 38 1.04 -1.72 4.86
N ASN A 39 0.07 -2.43 5.43
CA ASN A 39 -0.10 -3.88 5.28
C ASN A 39 -1.33 -4.22 4.41
N PHE A 40 -1.81 -3.25 3.61
CA PHE A 40 -3.05 -3.30 2.82
C PHE A 40 -4.37 -3.40 3.62
N VAL A 41 -4.32 -3.45 4.95
CA VAL A 41 -5.50 -3.37 5.84
C VAL A 41 -5.47 -2.08 6.65
N SER A 42 -4.28 -1.58 6.96
CA SER A 42 -4.04 -0.32 7.65
C SER A 42 -2.85 0.44 7.03
N VAL A 43 -2.79 1.73 7.30
CA VAL A 43 -1.70 2.63 6.90
C VAL A 43 -1.25 3.43 8.12
N ALA A 44 0.06 3.47 8.34
CA ALA A 44 0.67 4.23 9.43
C ALA A 44 1.28 5.52 8.89
N ILE A 45 0.97 6.66 9.51
CA ILE A 45 1.47 7.99 9.15
C ILE A 45 2.11 8.65 10.37
N THR A 46 3.21 9.36 10.14
CA THR A 46 3.78 10.28 11.11
C THR A 46 3.33 11.70 10.78
N GLU A 47 2.64 12.33 11.70
CA GLU A 47 2.18 13.72 11.60
C GLU A 47 3.28 14.71 12.02
N ASP A 48 3.02 16.01 11.87
CA ASP A 48 4.01 17.08 12.12
C ASP A 48 4.50 17.14 13.58
N ASP A 49 3.70 16.64 14.53
CA ASP A 49 4.03 16.53 15.95
C ASP A 49 4.87 15.28 16.29
N LEU A 50 5.34 14.56 15.27
CA LEU A 50 6.07 13.29 15.35
C LEU A 50 5.24 12.15 15.97
N THR A 51 3.92 12.31 16.11
CA THR A 51 3.05 11.22 16.53
C THR A 51 2.77 10.27 15.37
N ILE A 52 2.77 8.96 15.66
CA ILE A 52 2.41 7.93 14.69
C ILE A 52 0.95 7.58 14.90
N LYS A 53 0.14 7.72 13.85
CA LYS A 53 -1.25 7.29 13.82
C LYS A 53 -1.44 6.20 12.77
N GLU A 54 -2.31 5.24 13.09
CA GLU A 54 -2.67 4.14 12.21
C GLU A 54 -4.14 4.28 11.80
N TYR A 55 -4.41 4.23 10.51
CA TYR A 55 -5.74 4.29 9.93
C TYR A 55 -6.09 2.96 9.27
N GLN A 56 -7.26 2.41 9.57
CA GLN A 56 -7.74 1.17 8.95
C GLN A 56 -8.42 1.47 7.61
N ALA A 57 -8.39 0.52 6.68
CA ALA A 57 -9.01 0.65 5.35
C ALA A 57 -10.50 0.94 5.43
N LYS A 58 -11.21 0.38 6.41
CA LYS A 58 -12.64 0.68 6.61
C LYS A 58 -12.92 2.13 7.04
N ASP A 59 -11.93 2.83 7.58
CA ASP A 59 -12.10 4.13 8.23
C ASP A 59 -11.62 5.30 7.36
N ILE A 60 -10.96 5.03 6.22
CA ILE A 60 -10.46 6.05 5.29
C ILE A 60 -10.79 5.69 3.85
N HIS A 61 -10.92 6.70 3.00
CA HIS A 61 -11.27 6.52 1.58
C HIS A 61 -10.07 6.10 0.73
N SER A 62 -8.96 6.82 0.86
CA SER A 62 -7.74 6.57 0.09
C SER A 62 -6.53 7.20 0.77
N PHE A 63 -5.34 6.87 0.30
CA PHE A 63 -4.13 7.59 0.65
C PHE A 63 -3.18 7.66 -0.55
N VAL A 64 -2.27 8.63 -0.51
CA VAL A 64 -1.19 8.79 -1.47
C VAL A 64 0.12 8.51 -0.73
N TRP A 65 0.91 7.57 -1.26
CA TRP A 65 2.20 7.20 -0.71
C TRP A 65 3.23 7.10 -1.83
N ASN A 66 4.33 7.84 -1.72
CA ASN A 66 5.42 7.83 -2.72
C ASN A 66 4.94 8.16 -4.15
N GLY A 67 3.92 9.02 -4.28
CA GLY A 67 3.32 9.38 -5.57
C GLY A 67 2.33 8.35 -6.14
N GLU A 68 2.09 7.25 -5.43
CA GLU A 68 1.10 6.25 -5.81
C GLU A 68 -0.16 6.41 -4.97
N THR A 69 -1.32 6.20 -5.58
CA THR A 69 -2.60 6.29 -4.87
C THR A 69 -3.08 4.89 -4.50
N TYR A 70 -3.55 4.74 -3.27
CA TYR A 70 -4.15 3.53 -2.74
C TYR A 70 -5.58 3.83 -2.33
N ALA A 71 -6.55 3.07 -2.87
CA ALA A 71 -7.96 3.24 -2.57
C ALA A 71 -8.46 2.12 -1.66
N SER A 72 -9.29 2.46 -0.68
CA SER A 72 -9.99 1.47 0.12
C SER A 72 -11.15 0.88 -0.67
N LYS A 73 -11.17 -0.45 -0.81
CA LYS A 73 -12.25 -1.17 -1.48
C LYS A 73 -12.73 -2.37 -0.66
N PRO A 74 -14.05 -2.61 -0.63
CA PRO A 74 -14.60 -3.80 -0.01
C PRO A 74 -14.36 -5.02 -0.90
N ILE A 75 -13.91 -6.12 -0.31
CA ILE A 75 -13.75 -7.43 -0.95
C ILE A 75 -14.36 -8.54 -0.12
N LEU A 76 -14.78 -9.63 -0.79
CA LEU A 76 -15.33 -10.80 -0.14
C LEU A 76 -14.23 -11.84 0.10
N VAL A 77 -13.80 -11.99 1.36
CA VAL A 77 -12.80 -12.99 1.78
C VAL A 77 -13.48 -14.02 2.66
N LYS A 78 -13.49 -15.29 2.25
CA LYS A 78 -14.10 -16.40 3.01
C LYS A 78 -15.54 -16.09 3.49
N LYS A 79 -16.34 -15.47 2.61
CA LYS A 79 -17.74 -15.03 2.87
C LYS A 79 -17.89 -13.85 3.86
N LYS A 80 -16.80 -13.20 4.27
CA LYS A 80 -16.83 -11.96 5.04
C LYS A 80 -16.40 -10.79 4.17
N MET A 81 -17.11 -9.68 4.31
CA MET A 81 -16.73 -8.42 3.67
C MET A 81 -15.60 -7.79 4.47
N GLU A 82 -14.45 -7.60 3.84
CA GLU A 82 -13.27 -6.95 4.39
C GLU A 82 -12.91 -5.74 3.54
N PHE A 83 -12.43 -4.66 4.16
CA PHE A 83 -11.88 -3.52 3.43
C PHE A 83 -10.37 -3.68 3.30
N ARG A 84 -9.86 -3.48 2.09
CA ARG A 84 -8.42 -3.48 1.82
C ARG A 84 -8.04 -2.32 0.94
N PHE A 85 -6.77 -1.92 1.04
CA PHE A 85 -6.18 -0.95 0.16
C PHE A 85 -5.68 -1.61 -1.11
N PHE A 86 -6.03 -1.00 -2.23
CA PHE A 86 -5.57 -1.38 -3.56
C PHE A 86 -4.84 -0.21 -4.18
N LYS A 87 -3.65 -0.47 -4.72
CA LYS A 87 -2.94 0.52 -5.52
C LYS A 87 -3.72 0.77 -6.81
N VAL A 88 -3.97 2.03 -7.11
CA VAL A 88 -4.68 2.48 -8.30
C VAL A 88 -3.71 2.52 -9.48
N LEU A 89 -4.04 1.82 -10.58
CA LEU A 89 -3.29 1.88 -11.83
C LEU A 89 -3.93 2.82 -12.84
N GLU A 90 -5.25 2.76 -12.97
CA GLU A 90 -6.01 3.57 -13.92
C GLU A 90 -7.37 3.92 -13.30
N THR A 91 -7.84 5.14 -13.54
CA THR A 91 -9.13 5.63 -13.02
C THR A 91 -9.92 6.31 -14.13
N GLY A 92 -11.23 6.11 -14.14
CA GLY A 92 -12.10 6.68 -15.17
C GLY A 92 -13.50 6.07 -15.14
N VAL A 93 -14.03 5.75 -16.33
CA VAL A 93 -15.28 4.98 -16.45
C VAL A 93 -15.08 3.57 -15.88
N VAL A 94 -13.88 3.02 -16.05
CA VAL A 94 -13.45 1.75 -15.49
C VAL A 94 -12.14 1.95 -14.75
N ASN A 95 -12.07 1.43 -13.53
CA ASN A 95 -10.90 1.53 -12.69
C ASN A 95 -10.14 0.20 -12.71
N LEU A 96 -8.81 0.30 -12.76
CA LEU A 96 -7.90 -0.83 -12.64
C LEU A 96 -7.04 -0.65 -11.40
N TYR A 97 -6.91 -1.73 -10.64
CA TYR A 97 -6.20 -1.76 -9.38
C TYR A 97 -5.23 -2.94 -9.31
N THR A 98 -4.27 -2.83 -8.40
CA THR A 98 -3.39 -3.93 -7.99
C THR A 98 -3.43 -4.11 -6.49
N TYR A 99 -3.35 -5.36 -6.07
CA TYR A 99 -3.20 -5.78 -4.69
C TYR A 99 -1.92 -6.59 -4.53
N GLY A 100 -1.20 -6.37 -3.43
CA GLY A 100 0.15 -6.90 -3.24
C GLY A 100 1.21 -5.98 -3.85
N ASP A 101 2.44 -6.10 -3.37
CA ASP A 101 3.56 -5.26 -3.79
C ASP A 101 4.75 -6.11 -4.24
N LYS A 102 5.48 -5.61 -5.24
CA LYS A 102 6.76 -6.12 -5.73
C LYS A 102 7.92 -5.58 -4.87
N GLY A 103 7.69 -5.31 -3.60
CA GLY A 103 8.71 -5.00 -2.62
C GLY A 103 9.32 -3.61 -2.77
N LEU A 104 8.89 -2.72 -1.88
CA LEU A 104 9.78 -1.82 -1.14
C LEU A 104 9.34 -1.79 0.32
N VAL A 105 9.53 -2.92 1.00
CA VAL A 105 9.64 -2.87 2.46
C VAL A 105 11.07 -2.43 2.73
N GLU A 106 11.29 -1.14 2.97
CA GLU A 106 12.45 -0.75 3.75
C GLU A 106 12.24 -1.39 5.12
N GLU A 107 13.00 -2.46 5.39
CA GLU A 107 12.99 -3.10 6.71
C GLU A 107 13.41 -2.02 7.69
N ALA A 108 12.45 -1.54 8.51
CA ALA A 108 12.75 -0.55 9.53
C ALA A 108 13.96 -1.06 10.32
N PRO A 109 15.06 -0.29 10.43
CA PRO A 109 16.28 -0.78 11.06
C PRO A 109 15.90 -1.25 12.46
N GLN A 110 16.08 -2.55 12.73
CA GLN A 110 15.73 -3.12 14.01
C GLN A 110 16.40 -2.28 15.11
N PRO A 111 15.66 -1.88 16.16
CA PRO A 111 16.24 -1.08 17.23
C PRO A 111 17.38 -1.88 17.85
N ARG A 112 18.62 -1.41 17.65
CA ARG A 112 19.82 -2.07 18.18
C ARG A 112 19.60 -2.30 19.67
N PRO A 113 19.73 -3.55 20.19
CA PRO A 113 19.52 -3.81 21.60
C PRO A 113 20.50 -2.95 22.40
N LYS A 114 19.96 -2.02 23.18
CA LYS A 114 20.73 -1.15 24.06
C LYS A 114 21.24 -2.03 25.19
N ILE A 115 22.46 -2.56 25.04
CA ILE A 115 23.16 -3.36 26.07
C ILE A 115 23.15 -2.55 27.36
N ARG A 116 22.38 -3.01 28.36
CA ARG A 116 22.42 -2.46 29.71
C ARG A 116 23.36 -3.35 30.52
N PRO A 117 24.56 -2.88 30.90
CA PRO A 117 25.41 -3.66 31.78
C PRO A 117 24.74 -3.70 33.16
N THR A 118 24.29 -4.88 33.59
CA THR A 118 23.89 -5.14 34.97
C THR A 118 25.14 -5.30 35.82
N PHE A 119 25.46 -4.29 36.62
CA PHE A 119 26.41 -4.41 37.72
C PHE A 119 25.70 -5.10 38.89
N GLY A 120 26.01 -6.38 39.11
CA GLY A 120 25.64 -7.10 40.32
C GLY A 120 26.71 -6.93 41.39
N VAL A 121 26.44 -6.10 42.40
CA VAL A 121 27.22 -6.10 43.65
C VAL A 121 26.51 -7.07 44.60
N GLY A 122 27.04 -8.29 44.69
CA GLY A 122 26.57 -9.34 45.59
C GLY A 122 27.70 -9.79 46.51
N MET A 123 27.89 -9.07 47.60
CA MET A 123 28.66 -9.54 48.75
C MET A 123 27.73 -10.46 49.55
N GLY A 124 28.03 -11.76 49.57
CA GLY A 124 27.20 -12.76 50.23
C GLY A 124 27.90 -14.11 50.31
N THR A 125 28.35 -14.44 51.52
CA THR A 125 29.08 -15.64 51.90
C THR A 125 28.18 -16.87 51.99
N GLY A 126 28.61 -18.01 51.42
CA GLY A 126 28.26 -19.35 51.89
C GLY A 126 27.10 -20.06 51.16
N GLY A 127 27.29 -21.37 50.93
CA GLY A 127 26.19 -22.32 50.74
C GLY A 127 26.23 -23.14 49.45
N PHE A 128 26.88 -24.30 49.51
CA PHE A 128 26.67 -25.42 48.59
C PHE A 128 25.19 -25.83 48.59
N GLY A 129 24.56 -25.95 47.42
CA GLY A 129 23.20 -26.49 47.30
C GLY A 129 22.65 -26.38 45.89
N GLY A 130 22.48 -27.54 45.24
CA GLY A 130 21.94 -27.63 43.88
C GLY A 130 20.50 -27.10 43.78
N GLY A 131 20.16 -26.62 42.59
CA GLY A 131 18.81 -26.20 42.26
C GLY A 131 18.75 -25.57 40.88
N LEU A 132 18.22 -26.31 39.91
CA LEU A 132 17.66 -25.77 38.68
C LEU A 132 16.58 -24.74 39.04
N GLY A 133 16.99 -23.49 39.18
CA GLY A 133 16.13 -22.36 39.53
C GLY A 133 15.83 -21.51 38.30
N GLY A 134 14.59 -21.61 37.81
CA GLY A 134 14.04 -20.67 36.83
C GLY A 134 14.12 -19.24 37.38
N GLY A 135 14.80 -18.37 36.63
CA GLY A 135 14.87 -16.95 36.93
C GLY A 135 13.51 -16.28 36.69
N VAL A 136 12.78 -16.00 37.77
CA VAL A 136 11.72 -14.99 37.77
C VAL A 136 12.38 -13.62 37.83
N SER A 137 12.36 -12.90 36.71
CA SER A 137 12.62 -11.47 36.70
C SER A 137 11.31 -10.73 36.99
N ILE A 138 11.06 -10.45 38.27
CA ILE A 138 10.10 -9.43 38.69
C ILE A 138 10.76 -8.07 38.46
N GLY A 139 10.48 -7.49 37.29
CA GLY A 139 10.76 -6.10 36.97
C GLY A 139 9.44 -5.37 36.79
N GLY A 140 8.79 -5.00 37.89
CA GLY A 140 7.70 -4.04 37.89
C GLY A 140 8.24 -2.63 37.60
N GLY A 141 7.57 -1.90 36.72
CA GLY A 141 7.90 -0.49 36.47
C GLY A 141 7.53 -0.05 35.07
N GLY A 142 6.42 0.68 34.97
CA GLY A 142 5.81 1.14 33.74
C GLY A 142 6.76 1.83 32.76
N GLY A 143 6.55 1.51 31.49
CA GLY A 143 7.16 2.18 30.36
C GLY A 143 6.53 1.62 29.10
N ARG A 144 5.33 2.12 28.77
CA ARG A 144 4.71 1.93 27.46
C ARG A 144 5.67 2.52 26.42
N ARG A 145 6.60 1.72 25.91
CA ARG A 145 7.33 2.05 24.69
C ARG A 145 6.50 1.59 23.52
N ASN A 146 6.22 2.56 22.68
CA ASN A 146 5.42 2.50 21.48
C ASN A 146 6.17 1.78 20.36
N ASP A 147 6.65 0.55 20.62
CA ASP A 147 7.19 -0.34 19.59
C ASP A 147 6.03 -1.17 19.02
N GLN A 148 5.05 -0.50 18.41
CA GLN A 148 4.20 -1.19 17.44
C GLN A 148 5.09 -1.53 16.26
N SER A 149 5.53 -2.79 16.20
CA SER A 149 6.14 -3.36 15.00
C SER A 149 5.15 -3.13 13.86
N ILE A 150 5.45 -2.20 12.96
CA ILE A 150 4.72 -2.05 11.70
C ILE A 150 4.96 -3.36 10.96
N ASN A 151 3.93 -4.20 10.95
CA ASN A 151 3.99 -5.57 10.45
C ASN A 151 4.04 -5.48 8.93
N ASN A 152 5.25 -5.35 8.39
CA ASN A 152 5.47 -5.27 6.96
C ASN A 152 5.10 -6.64 6.35
N GLY A 153 4.04 -6.66 5.56
CA GLY A 153 3.46 -7.88 5.00
C GLY A 153 4.49 -8.70 4.22
N THR A 154 4.32 -10.02 4.24
CA THR A 154 5.05 -10.95 3.37
C THR A 154 4.89 -10.56 1.90
N LYS A 155 5.91 -10.77 1.05
CA LYS A 155 5.85 -10.51 -0.40
C LYS A 155 4.64 -11.24 -1.01
N GLN A 156 3.56 -10.51 -1.27
CA GLN A 156 2.32 -11.04 -1.84
C GLN A 156 2.43 -11.09 -3.36
N LYS A 157 1.89 -12.15 -3.99
CA LYS A 157 1.70 -12.20 -5.46
C LYS A 157 0.89 -10.95 -5.86
N ILE A 158 1.36 -10.20 -6.85
CA ILE A 158 0.59 -9.08 -7.38
C ILE A 158 -0.62 -9.65 -8.11
N THR A 159 -1.79 -9.23 -7.68
CA THR A 159 -3.07 -9.58 -8.29
C THR A 159 -3.73 -8.31 -8.82
N TYR A 160 -4.37 -8.42 -9.98
CA TYR A 160 -5.04 -7.30 -10.65
C TYR A 160 -6.53 -7.35 -10.40
N PHE A 161 -7.14 -6.19 -10.29
CA PHE A 161 -8.57 -6.06 -10.03
C PHE A 161 -9.18 -4.97 -10.89
N ILE A 162 -10.40 -5.20 -11.38
CA ILE A 162 -11.11 -4.26 -12.25
C ILE A 162 -12.50 -3.96 -11.68
N GLU A 163 -12.90 -2.69 -11.78
CA GLU A 163 -14.19 -2.21 -11.29
C GLU A 163 -14.76 -1.21 -12.29
N LYS A 164 -16.02 -1.38 -12.69
CA LYS A 164 -16.80 -0.31 -13.33
C LYS A 164 -17.78 0.22 -12.27
N PRO A 165 -17.60 1.46 -11.76
CA PRO A 165 -18.44 1.99 -10.69
C PRO A 165 -19.93 1.85 -11.00
N GLY A 166 -20.71 1.41 -9.99
CA GLY A 166 -22.16 1.19 -10.13
C GLY A 166 -22.59 -0.13 -10.79
N THR A 167 -21.65 -0.99 -11.24
CA THR A 167 -21.98 -2.25 -11.95
C THR A 167 -21.69 -3.53 -11.15
N GLY A 168 -21.61 -3.42 -9.83
CA GLY A 168 -21.36 -4.53 -8.91
C GLY A 168 -19.97 -4.49 -8.26
N PRO A 169 -19.54 -5.61 -7.63
CA PRO A 169 -18.29 -5.65 -6.88
C PRO A 169 -17.07 -5.58 -7.80
N ILE A 170 -15.94 -5.19 -7.20
CA ILE A 170 -14.61 -5.31 -7.79
C ILE A 170 -14.32 -6.79 -8.13
N GLN A 171 -13.75 -7.04 -9.30
CA GLN A 171 -13.49 -8.39 -9.80
C GLN A 171 -11.98 -8.62 -9.96
N GLU A 172 -11.52 -9.80 -9.55
CA GLU A 172 -10.14 -10.23 -9.75
C GLU A 172 -9.90 -10.63 -11.21
N VAL A 173 -8.77 -10.18 -11.77
CA VAL A 173 -8.34 -10.51 -13.13
C VAL A 173 -7.20 -11.52 -13.06
N ASN A 174 -7.50 -12.77 -13.42
CA ASN A 174 -6.50 -13.84 -13.48
C ASN A 174 -5.79 -13.83 -14.84
N LEU A 175 -4.61 -13.20 -14.89
CA LEU A 175 -3.78 -13.11 -16.11
C LEU A 175 -3.34 -14.48 -16.66
N ASP A 176 -3.31 -15.53 -15.81
CA ASP A 176 -2.93 -16.88 -16.22
C ASP A 176 -4.03 -17.56 -17.07
N ASN A 177 -5.24 -16.98 -17.11
CA ASN A 177 -6.38 -17.49 -17.87
C ASN A 177 -6.90 -16.45 -18.87
N THR A 178 -6.36 -16.47 -20.09
CA THR A 178 -6.73 -15.57 -21.20
C THR A 178 -8.24 -15.46 -21.42
N ASN A 179 -8.97 -16.59 -21.42
CA ASN A 179 -10.41 -16.59 -21.70
C ASN A 179 -11.21 -15.89 -20.58
N ALA A 180 -10.80 -16.08 -19.32
CA ALA A 180 -11.40 -15.37 -18.19
C ALA A 180 -11.13 -13.86 -18.29
N VAL A 181 -9.90 -13.45 -18.64
CA VAL A 181 -9.57 -12.03 -18.83
C VAL A 181 -10.41 -11.41 -19.95
N LYS A 182 -10.50 -12.05 -21.12
CA LYS A 182 -11.36 -11.58 -22.23
C LYS A 182 -12.80 -11.39 -21.78
N THR A 183 -13.35 -12.36 -21.08
CA THR A 183 -14.75 -12.31 -20.60
C THR A 183 -14.97 -11.12 -19.68
N ILE A 184 -14.08 -10.90 -18.71
CA ILE A 184 -14.16 -9.77 -17.78
C ILE A 184 -14.03 -8.45 -18.54
N LEU A 185 -13.06 -8.33 -19.45
CA LEU A 185 -12.85 -7.10 -20.22
C LEU A 185 -14.04 -6.79 -21.13
N LEU A 186 -14.57 -7.77 -21.85
CA LEU A 186 -15.75 -7.58 -22.72
C LEU A 186 -17.01 -7.25 -21.90
N GLN A 187 -17.12 -7.76 -20.67
CA GLN A 187 -18.22 -7.43 -19.77
C GLN A 187 -18.11 -6.01 -19.20
N LYS A 188 -16.90 -5.51 -18.94
CA LYS A 188 -16.67 -4.21 -18.28
C LYS A 188 -16.46 -3.07 -19.28
N LEU A 189 -15.84 -3.33 -20.43
CA LEU A 189 -15.50 -2.37 -21.49
C LEU A 189 -16.53 -2.42 -22.62
N ILE A 190 -17.80 -2.18 -22.27
CA ILE A 190 -18.94 -2.28 -23.19
C ILE A 190 -19.02 -1.08 -24.16
N ASN A 191 -19.78 -1.22 -25.24
CA ASN A 191 -20.07 -0.15 -26.21
C ASN A 191 -18.87 0.29 -27.05
N ASP A 192 -17.78 -0.48 -27.07
CA ASP A 192 -16.59 -0.22 -27.88
C ASP A 192 -16.25 -1.43 -28.77
N GLU A 193 -16.79 -1.42 -30.00
CA GLU A 193 -16.67 -2.55 -30.93
C GLU A 193 -15.21 -2.79 -31.38
N ASP A 194 -14.50 -1.74 -31.75
CA ASP A 194 -13.07 -1.83 -32.13
C ASP A 194 -12.23 -2.41 -30.99
N LEU A 195 -12.47 -1.95 -29.77
CA LEU A 195 -11.78 -2.47 -28.59
C LEU A 195 -12.16 -3.93 -28.33
N ALA A 196 -13.45 -4.28 -28.46
CA ALA A 196 -13.92 -5.65 -28.29
C ALA A 196 -13.30 -6.62 -29.30
N GLU A 197 -13.12 -6.21 -30.55
CA GLU A 197 -12.41 -6.99 -31.57
C GLU A 197 -10.95 -7.18 -31.19
N SER A 198 -10.26 -6.12 -30.76
CA SER A 198 -8.86 -6.19 -30.34
C SER A 198 -8.65 -7.12 -29.13
N ILE A 199 -9.57 -7.10 -28.15
CA ILE A 199 -9.57 -7.99 -26.98
C ILE A 199 -9.78 -9.44 -27.41
N LYS A 200 -10.71 -9.69 -28.34
CA LYS A 200 -10.95 -11.04 -28.88
C LYS A 200 -9.73 -11.58 -29.62
N ALA A 201 -9.01 -10.73 -30.36
CA ALA A 201 -7.80 -11.09 -31.10
C ALA A 201 -6.56 -11.29 -30.21
N THR A 202 -6.58 -10.85 -28.95
CA THR A 202 -5.42 -10.96 -28.05
C THR A 202 -5.15 -12.43 -27.69
N GLU A 203 -3.92 -12.93 -27.87
CA GLU A 203 -3.57 -14.32 -27.55
C GLU A 203 -3.22 -14.53 -26.06
N SER A 204 -2.60 -13.53 -25.43
CA SER A 204 -2.20 -13.57 -24.01
C SER A 204 -2.27 -12.19 -23.36
N PHE A 205 -2.51 -12.17 -22.06
CA PHE A 205 -2.59 -10.93 -21.29
C PHE A 205 -1.38 -10.79 -20.37
N ASP A 206 -0.79 -9.61 -20.38
CA ASP A 206 0.23 -9.16 -19.46
C ASP A 206 -0.24 -7.88 -18.73
N PRO A 207 0.46 -7.43 -17.69
CA PRO A 207 0.06 -6.22 -16.98
C PRO A 207 -0.01 -4.97 -17.86
N LYS A 208 0.80 -4.90 -18.93
CA LYS A 208 0.93 -3.71 -19.77
C LYS A 208 -0.26 -3.61 -20.73
N ASN A 209 -0.61 -4.71 -21.40
CA ASN A 209 -1.72 -4.74 -22.32
C ASN A 209 -3.07 -4.66 -21.60
N LEU A 210 -3.20 -5.25 -20.40
CA LEU A 210 -4.37 -5.07 -19.55
C LEU A 210 -4.60 -3.59 -19.22
N ALA A 211 -3.56 -2.90 -18.75
CA ALA A 211 -3.63 -1.47 -18.46
C ALA A 211 -3.92 -0.64 -19.72
N ALA A 212 -3.32 -1.01 -20.87
CA ALA A 212 -3.55 -0.32 -22.14
C ALA A 212 -5.02 -0.41 -22.59
N TYR A 213 -5.67 -1.56 -22.48
CA TYR A 213 -7.08 -1.71 -22.83
C TYR A 213 -8.00 -0.87 -21.95
N VAL A 214 -7.79 -0.89 -20.63
CA VAL A 214 -8.58 -0.07 -19.70
C VAL A 214 -8.38 1.42 -19.98
N LYS A 215 -7.13 1.83 -20.21
CA LYS A 215 -6.79 3.22 -20.53
C LYS A 215 -7.41 3.68 -21.86
N ALA A 216 -7.35 2.85 -22.90
CA ALA A 216 -7.97 3.14 -24.19
C ALA A 216 -9.48 3.33 -24.05
N TYR A 217 -10.14 2.47 -23.28
CA TYR A 217 -11.57 2.60 -22.98
C TYR A 217 -11.91 3.88 -22.22
N ASN A 218 -11.14 4.22 -21.17
CA ASN A 218 -11.37 5.45 -20.43
C ASN A 218 -11.15 6.70 -21.30
N ALA A 219 -10.20 6.65 -22.23
CA ALA A 219 -9.91 7.75 -23.16
C ALA A 219 -10.98 7.93 -24.25
N SER A 220 -11.71 6.87 -24.62
CA SER A 220 -12.75 6.95 -25.65
C SER A 220 -14.01 7.70 -25.16
N GLY A 221 -14.16 7.89 -23.85
CA GLY A 221 -15.29 8.58 -23.24
C GLY A 221 -16.63 7.83 -23.33
N LYS A 222 -16.59 6.57 -23.81
CA LYS A 222 -17.76 5.69 -23.92
C LYS A 222 -18.19 5.26 -22.50
N LYS A 223 -19.50 5.27 -22.23
CA LYS A 223 -20.09 4.93 -20.91
C LYS A 223 -21.02 3.73 -21.01
#